data_AF-A0A4Q3T4W6-F1
#
_entry.id   AF-A0A4Q3T4W6-F1
#
_cell.length_a   1.000
_cell.length_b   1.000
_cell.length_c   1.000
_cell.angle_alpha   90.00
_cell.angle_beta   90.00
_cell.angle_gamma   90.00
#
_symmetry.space_group_name_H-M   'P 1'
#
loop_
_entity.id
_entity.type
_entity.pdbx_description
1 polymer ?
#
loop_
_entity_poly.entity_id
_entity_poly.type
_entity_poly.pdbx_seq_one_letter_code
_entity_poly.pdbx_strand_id
1 'polypeptide(L)'
;MAPAAPSDKPGYRFYVLAILILVYMLNFLDRQIIGILAVPLKAEFGLSDTQFGLLGGIAFASVYTTLAIPLAWLADRFSRVWIMTVSLAVWSGFTALCGVA
;
A
#
# COMPACT_ATOMS: atom_id res chain seq x y z
N MET A 1 -14.79 4.18 38.81
CA MET A 1 -15.55 4.35 37.55
C MET A 1 -14.78 3.62 36.46
N ALA A 2 -15.19 2.40 36.11
CA ALA A 2 -14.51 1.59 35.10
C ALA A 2 -14.83 2.12 33.69
N PRO A 3 -13.87 2.15 32.75
CA PRO A 3 -14.12 2.62 31.38
C PRO A 3 -15.13 1.68 30.69
N ALA A 4 -16.14 2.28 30.05
CA ALA A 4 -17.16 1.54 29.29
C ALA A 4 -16.49 0.72 28.18
N ALA A 5 -16.72 -0.59 28.19
CA ALA A 5 -16.26 -1.48 27.13
C ALA A 5 -16.86 -1.03 25.78
N PRO A 6 -16.07 -0.95 24.70
CA PRO A 6 -16.58 -0.54 23.40
C PRO A 6 -17.66 -1.53 22.94
N SER A 7 -18.77 -0.99 22.41
CA SER A 7 -19.85 -1.75 21.80
C SER A 7 -19.33 -2.48 20.55
N ASP A 8 -18.80 -3.70 20.75
CA ASP A 8 -18.43 -4.61 19.68
C ASP A 8 -19.71 -5.09 18.99
N LYS A 9 -20.12 -4.41 17.90
CA LYS A 9 -21.10 -4.99 16.98
C LYS A 9 -20.48 -6.28 16.43
N PRO A 10 -21.09 -7.47 16.63
CA PRO A 10 -20.46 -8.75 16.31
C PRO A 10 -20.05 -8.90 14.84
N GLY A 11 -20.65 -8.12 13.93
CA GLY A 11 -20.28 -8.08 12.50
C GLY A 11 -19.22 -7.05 12.10
N TYR A 12 -18.94 -6.02 12.92
CA TYR A 12 -18.03 -4.94 12.54
C TYR A 12 -16.59 -5.42 12.41
N ARG A 13 -16.16 -6.34 13.27
CA ARG A 13 -14.83 -6.95 13.21
C ARG A 13 -14.60 -7.71 11.91
N PHE A 14 -15.60 -8.49 11.45
CA PHE A 14 -15.54 -9.21 10.16
C PHE A 14 -15.53 -8.26 8.97
N TYR A 15 -16.28 -7.16 9.03
CA TYR A 15 -16.25 -6.11 8.01
C TYR A 15 -14.86 -5.47 7.88
N VAL A 16 -14.25 -5.09 9.01
CA VAL A 16 -12.87 -4.54 9.02
C VAL A 16 -11.88 -5.60 8.50
N LEU A 17 -12.03 -6.86 8.89
CA LEU A 17 -11.19 -7.97 8.41
C LEU A 17 -11.30 -8.15 6.89
N ALA A 18 -12.51 -8.11 6.34
CA ALA A 18 -12.75 -8.21 4.90
C ALA A 18 -12.09 -7.04 4.15
N ILE A 19 -12.20 -5.82 4.67
CA ILE A 19 -11.51 -4.65 4.10
C ILE A 19 -10.00 -4.85 4.16
N LEU A 20 -9.45 -5.23 5.32
CA LEU A 20 -8.00 -5.44 5.46
C LEU A 20 -7.47 -6.51 4.51
N ILE A 21 -8.22 -7.59 4.30
CA ILE A 21 -7.89 -8.64 3.32
C ILE A 21 -7.89 -8.05 1.91
N LEU A 22 -8.93 -7.29 1.54
CA LEU A 22 -9.03 -6.70 0.21
C LEU A 22 -7.90 -5.69 -0.05
N VAL A 23 -7.61 -4.86 0.93
CA VAL A 23 -6.47 -3.92 0.91
C VAL A 23 -5.15 -4.66 0.73
N TYR A 24 -4.95 -5.74 1.49
CA TYR A 24 -3.76 -6.55 1.37
C TYR A 24 -3.65 -7.24 0.00
N MET A 25 -4.77 -7.73 -0.52
CA MET A 25 -4.85 -8.33 -1.85
C MET A 25 -4.47 -7.34 -2.94
N LEU A 26 -4.99 -6.10 -2.87
CA LEU A 26 -4.63 -5.02 -3.79
C LEU A 26 -3.15 -4.63 -3.66
N ASN A 27 -2.64 -4.49 -2.45
CA ASN A 27 -1.23 -4.20 -2.22
C ASN A 27 -0.30 -5.27 -2.83
N PHE A 28 -0.71 -6.53 -2.76
CA PHE A 28 0.01 -7.64 -3.36
C PHE A 28 -0.09 -7.65 -4.88
N LEU A 29 -1.29 -7.41 -5.42
CA LEU A 29 -1.52 -7.33 -6.87
C LEU A 29 -0.69 -6.21 -7.52
N ASP A 30 -0.67 -5.03 -6.91
CA ASP A 30 0.09 -3.87 -7.41
C ASP A 30 1.59 -4.12 -7.41
N ARG A 31 2.11 -4.93 -6.48
CA ARG A 31 3.51 -5.38 -6.53
C ARG A 31 3.77 -6.38 -7.66
N GLN A 32 2.80 -7.23 -7.99
CA GLN A 32 2.95 -8.20 -9.08
C GLN A 32 2.82 -7.57 -10.46
N ILE A 33 1.98 -6.54 -10.62
CA ILE A 33 1.69 -5.95 -11.93
C ILE A 33 2.95 -5.37 -12.60
N ILE A 34 3.87 -4.78 -11.82
CA ILE A 34 5.17 -4.28 -12.32
C ILE A 34 6.03 -5.42 -12.87
N GLY A 35 5.99 -6.60 -12.25
CA GLY A 35 6.69 -7.79 -12.74
C GLY A 35 6.09 -8.35 -14.02
N ILE A 36 4.76 -8.39 -14.11
CA ILE A 36 4.02 -8.88 -15.30
C ILE A 36 4.21 -7.94 -16.49
N LEU A 37 4.12 -6.63 -16.25
CA LEU A 37 4.28 -5.60 -17.28
C LEU A 37 5.76 -5.25 -17.54
N ALA A 38 6.71 -5.93 -16.92
CA ALA A 38 8.13 -5.63 -17.07
C ALA A 38 8.61 -5.69 -18.52
N VAL A 39 8.13 -6.67 -19.30
CA VAL A 39 8.50 -6.83 -20.70
C VAL A 39 7.96 -5.69 -21.57
N PRO A 40 6.64 -5.38 -21.58
CA PRO A 40 6.12 -4.26 -22.38
C PRO A 40 6.64 -2.90 -21.92
N LEU A 41 6.77 -2.66 -20.60
CA LEU A 41 7.31 -1.39 -20.08
C LEU A 41 8.76 -1.14 -20.52
N LYS A 42 9.61 -2.17 -20.52
CA LYS A 42 10.99 -2.02 -21.02
C LYS A 42 11.03 -1.71 -22.51
N ALA A 43 10.12 -2.30 -23.28
CA ALA A 43 10.04 -2.08 -24.72
C ALA A 43 9.53 -0.67 -25.07
N GLU A 44 8.54 -0.15 -24.34
CA GLU A 44 8.02 1.21 -24.55
C GLU A 44 8.98 2.31 -24.07
N PHE A 45 9.59 2.13 -22.88
CA PHE A 45 10.45 3.16 -22.28
C PHE A 45 11.95 2.99 -22.60
N GLY A 46 12.33 1.96 -23.38
CA GLY A 46 13.73 1.67 -23.73
C GLY A 46 14.62 1.37 -22.52
N LEU A 47 14.05 0.87 -21.43
CA LEU A 47 14.75 0.63 -20.17
C LEU A 47 15.57 -0.66 -20.22
N SER A 48 16.80 -0.61 -19.71
CA SER A 48 17.61 -1.83 -19.52
C SER A 48 17.10 -2.66 -18.35
N ASP A 49 17.40 -3.97 -18.33
CA ASP A 49 17.05 -4.87 -17.22
C ASP A 49 17.54 -4.36 -15.86
N THR A 50 18.71 -3.71 -15.85
CA THR A 50 19.32 -3.13 -14.65
C THR A 50 18.53 -1.92 -14.15
N GLN A 51 18.10 -1.03 -15.05
CA GLN A 51 17.30 0.15 -14.70
C GLN A 51 15.91 -0.25 -14.19
N PHE A 52 15.28 -1.23 -14.84
CA PHE A 52 13.99 -1.76 -14.40
C PHE A 52 14.09 -2.47 -13.04
N GLY A 53 15.16 -3.25 -12.82
CA GLY A 53 15.45 -3.88 -11.52
C GLY A 53 15.74 -2.86 -10.42
N LEU A 54 16.43 -1.76 -10.74
CA LEU A 54 16.66 -0.65 -9.80
C LEU A 54 15.35 0.06 -9.41
N LEU A 55 14.45 0.29 -10.38
CA LEU A 55 13.13 0.89 -10.15
C LEU A 55 12.24 -0.01 -9.28
N GLY A 56 12.08 -1.29 -9.65
CA GLY A 56 11.24 -2.23 -8.92
C GLY A 56 11.84 -2.70 -7.59
N GLY A 57 13.16 -2.69 -7.45
CA GLY A 57 13.89 -3.16 -6.28
C GLY A 57 14.30 -2.04 -5.33
N ILE A 58 15.40 -1.34 -5.66
CA ILE A 58 16.08 -0.42 -4.74
C ILE A 58 15.30 0.89 -4.57
N ALA A 59 14.76 1.48 -5.64
CA ALA A 59 13.97 2.69 -5.56
C ALA A 59 12.70 2.45 -4.73
N PHE A 60 11.99 1.34 -4.99
CA PHE A 60 10.85 0.95 -4.19
C PHE A 60 11.23 0.67 -2.74
N ALA A 61 12.26 -0.15 -2.49
CA ALA A 61 12.68 -0.51 -1.14
C ALA A 61 13.17 0.70 -0.32
N SER A 62 13.92 1.62 -0.91
CA SER A 62 14.41 2.82 -0.22
C SER A 62 13.26 3.73 0.19
N VAL A 63 12.32 4.03 -0.71
CA VAL A 63 11.12 4.81 -0.40
C VAL A 63 10.25 4.09 0.65
N TYR A 64 10.03 2.78 0.48
CA TYR A 64 9.21 2.01 1.40
C TYR A 64 9.82 1.96 2.81
N THR A 65 11.12 1.75 2.93
CA THR A 65 11.79 1.66 4.24
C THR A 65 11.89 3.03 4.92
N THR A 66 12.20 4.08 4.17
CA THR A 66 12.30 5.45 4.71
C THR A 66 10.96 6.02 5.11
N LEU A 67 9.87 5.68 4.40
CA LEU A 67 8.52 6.09 4.78
C LEU A 67 7.89 5.17 5.84
N ALA A 68 8.23 3.88 5.88
CA ALA A 68 7.67 2.95 6.86
C ALA A 68 7.99 3.34 8.31
N ILE A 69 9.21 3.81 8.60
CA ILE A 69 9.63 4.22 9.94
C ILE A 69 8.80 5.41 10.47
N PRO A 70 8.70 6.56 9.77
CA PRO A 70 7.87 7.67 10.22
C PRO A 70 6.38 7.34 10.21
N LEU A 71 5.89 6.55 9.24
CA LEU A 71 4.48 6.12 9.25
C LEU A 71 4.17 5.19 10.43
N ALA A 72 5.05 4.27 10.78
CA ALA A 72 4.88 3.39 11.95
C ALA A 72 4.88 4.21 13.25
N TRP A 73 5.79 5.17 13.37
CA TRP A 73 5.80 6.09 14.51
C TRP A 73 4.53 6.96 14.58
N LEU A 74 4.03 7.42 13.43
CA LEU A 74 2.76 8.14 13.35
C LEU A 74 1.57 7.23 13.69
N ALA A 75 1.61 5.95 13.30
CA ALA A 75 0.58 4.94 13.59
C ALA A 75 0.42 4.63 15.07
N ASP A 76 1.51 4.73 15.82
CA ASP A 76 1.50 4.57 17.27
C ASP A 76 1.03 5.83 18.01
N ARG A 77 1.15 7.02 17.39
CA ARG A 77 0.73 8.31 17.98
C ARG A 77 -0.68 8.76 17.60
N PHE A 78 -1.19 8.36 16.44
CA PHE A 78 -2.48 8.79 15.89
C PHE A 78 -3.47 7.63 15.75
N SER A 79 -4.73 7.93 15.44
CA SER A 79 -5.75 6.90 15.20
C SER A 79 -5.32 5.98 14.06
N ARG A 80 -5.12 4.69 14.37
CA ARG A 80 -4.72 3.63 13.43
C ARG A 80 -5.62 3.59 12.18
N VAL A 81 -6.91 3.92 12.35
CA VAL A 81 -7.88 3.98 11.25
C VAL A 81 -7.53 5.09 10.26
N TRP A 82 -7.20 6.29 10.74
CA TRP A 82 -6.89 7.44 9.87
C TRP A 82 -5.63 7.18 9.03
N ILE A 83 -4.64 6.49 9.61
CA ILE A 83 -3.41 6.15 8.91
C ILE A 83 -3.63 5.07 7.85
N MET A 84 -4.46 4.07 8.14
CA MET A 84 -4.89 3.12 7.12
C MET A 84 -5.62 3.82 5.97
N THR A 85 -6.56 4.74 6.30
CA THR A 85 -7.31 5.48 5.27
C THR A 85 -6.42 6.36 4.40
N VAL A 86 -5.48 7.12 4.99
CA VAL A 86 -4.55 7.96 4.21
C VAL A 86 -3.63 7.10 3.36
N SER A 87 -3.08 6.02 3.92
CA SER A 87 -2.24 5.08 3.18
C SER A 87 -2.99 4.50 1.99
N LEU A 88 -4.26 4.14 2.18
CA LEU A 88 -5.12 3.66 1.11
C LEU A 88 -5.37 4.72 0.04
N ALA A 89 -5.72 5.94 0.46
CA ALA A 89 -6.05 7.02 -0.46
C ALA A 89 -4.83 7.43 -1.31
N VAL A 90 -3.66 7.53 -0.69
CA VAL A 90 -2.40 7.81 -1.39
C VAL A 90 -2.07 6.69 -2.36
N TRP A 91 -2.17 5.44 -1.92
CA TRP A 91 -1.87 4.27 -2.75
C TRP A 91 -2.83 4.16 -3.95
N SER A 92 -4.14 4.22 -3.71
CA SER A 92 -5.14 4.24 -4.78
C SER A 92 -4.96 5.44 -5.73
N GLY A 93 -4.53 6.60 -5.21
CA GLY A 93 -4.20 7.77 -6.04
C GLY A 93 -3.04 7.50 -6.99
N PHE A 94 -1.96 6.88 -6.49
CA PHE A 94 -0.84 6.47 -7.35
C PHE A 94 -1.25 5.41 -8.37
N THR A 95 -2.01 4.39 -7.97
CA THR A 95 -2.50 3.36 -8.91
C THR A 95 -3.38 3.97 -9.99
N ALA A 96 -4.27 4.91 -9.64
CA ALA A 96 -5.10 5.63 -10.61
C ALA A 96 -4.24 6.48 -11.56
N LEU A 97 -3.22 7.18 -11.05
CA LEU A 97 -2.29 7.97 -11.86
C LEU A 97 -1.49 7.10 -12.85
N CYS A 98 -1.04 5.92 -12.43
CA CYS A 98 -0.37 4.97 -13.32
C CYS A 98 -1.31 4.41 -14.42
N GLY A 99 -2.61 4.34 -14.16
CA GLY A 99 -3.59 3.84 -15.13
C GLY A 99 -4.09 4.90 -16.13
N VAL A 100 -3.83 6.19 -15.89
CA VAL A 100 -4.17 7.29 -16.81
C VAL A 100 -2.96 7.82 -17.61
N ALA A 101 -1.76 7.32 -17.31
CA ALA A 101 -0.52 7.63 -18.03
C ALA A 101 -0.26 6.60 -19.12
#